data_AF-A0A9Q7UDR1-F1
#
_entry.id   AF-A0A9Q7UDR1-F1
#
_cell.length_a   1.000
_cell.length_b   1.000
_cell.length_c   1.000
_cell.angle_alpha   90.00
_cell.angle_beta   90.00
_cell.angle_gamma   90.00
#
_symmetry.space_group_name_H-M   'P 1'
#
loop_
_entity.id
_entity.type
_entity.pdbx_description
1 polymer ?
#
loop_
_entity_poly.entity_id
_entity_poly.type
_entity_poly.pdbx_seq_one_letter_code
_entity_poly.pdbx_strand_id
1 'polypeptide(L)'
;MQLRKAAYRAGINRRIALRKPFLTSKNRHKHLEWAKANGSTDWRGVLFTDEAAVEAAICKQRRAEYNIQTQEHLQASPDLNPIENIWHVFKNLLGKRLTVPKTRDELARAAEEVWNTQITLEHINPVIDSMEHRVEQVLTKQGGPLKY
;
A
#
# COMPACT_ATOMS: atom_id res chain seq x y z
N MET A 1 -22.94 14.37 3.33
CA MET A 1 -22.12 14.95 4.43
C MET A 1 -20.73 14.34 4.33
N GLN A 2 -19.71 15.08 3.89
CA GLN A 2 -18.40 14.49 3.53
C GLN A 2 -17.77 13.72 4.70
N LEU A 3 -17.25 12.51 4.45
CA LEU A 3 -16.52 11.64 5.41
C LEU A 3 -15.56 12.44 6.31
N ARG A 4 -14.98 13.52 5.75
CA ARG A 4 -14.15 14.53 6.39
C ARG A 4 -14.75 15.16 7.66
N LYS A 5 -16.03 15.54 7.65
CA LYS A 5 -16.68 16.17 8.81
C LYS A 5 -16.97 15.18 9.93
N ALA A 6 -17.27 13.92 9.57
CA ALA A 6 -17.50 12.85 10.54
C ALA A 6 -16.20 12.46 11.25
N ALA A 7 -15.11 12.25 10.51
CA ALA A 7 -13.79 11.93 11.07
C ALA A 7 -13.26 13.03 12.02
N TYR A 8 -13.43 14.31 11.66
CA TYR A 8 -13.03 15.43 12.50
C TYR A 8 -13.83 15.49 13.82
N ARG A 9 -15.15 15.24 13.77
CA ARG A 9 -16.00 15.18 14.98
C ARG A 9 -15.68 13.99 15.89
N ALA A 10 -15.15 12.90 15.32
CA ALA A 10 -14.67 11.74 16.07
C ALA A 10 -13.24 11.94 16.64
N GLY A 11 -12.66 13.14 16.55
CA GLY A 11 -11.32 13.44 17.07
C GLY A 11 -10.16 12.95 16.20
N ILE A 12 -10.44 12.43 14.99
CA ILE A 12 -9.42 11.93 14.07
C ILE A 12 -8.92 13.10 13.22
N ASN A 13 -7.84 13.73 13.69
CA ASN A 13 -7.19 14.84 13.00
C ASN A 13 -6.24 14.34 11.91
N ARG A 14 -6.38 14.88 10.70
CA ARG A 14 -5.44 14.66 9.60
C ARG A 14 -4.07 15.24 9.98
N ARG A 15 -3.01 14.43 9.88
CA ARG A 15 -1.65 14.93 9.68
C ARG A 15 -1.39 15.07 8.18
N ILE A 16 -0.87 16.21 7.73
CA ILE A 16 -0.44 16.38 6.34
C ILE A 16 0.86 15.58 6.20
N ALA A 17 0.90 14.60 5.30
CA ALA A 17 2.15 13.93 4.98
C ALA A 17 3.18 14.97 4.52
N LEU A 18 4.35 14.99 5.17
CA LEU A 18 5.47 15.83 4.75
C LEU A 18 5.76 15.58 3.26
N ARG A 19 6.09 16.63 2.50
CA ARG A 19 6.57 16.45 1.12
C ARG A 19 7.74 15.48 1.19
N LYS A 20 7.63 14.33 0.52
CA LYS A 20 8.67 13.30 0.54
C LYS A 20 9.98 13.97 0.06
N PRO A 21 11.04 14.00 0.87
CA PRO A 21 12.31 14.56 0.44
C PRO A 21 12.79 13.85 -0.83
N PHE A 22 13.49 14.58 -1.70
CA PHE A 22 14.08 14.00 -2.91
C PHE A 22 14.89 12.73 -2.55
N LEU A 23 14.77 11.68 -3.38
CA LEU A 23 15.51 10.43 -3.20
C LEU A 23 17.00 10.74 -3.10
N THR A 24 17.61 10.41 -1.97
CA THR A 24 19.07 10.53 -1.79
C THR A 24 19.79 9.58 -2.75
N SER A 25 21.03 9.89 -3.13
CA SER A 25 21.83 9.01 -4.00
C SER A 25 21.96 7.59 -3.43
N LYS A 26 22.02 7.45 -2.10
CA LYS A 26 22.04 6.16 -1.40
C LYS A 26 20.74 5.38 -1.63
N ASN A 27 19.59 6.05 -1.54
CA ASN A 27 18.30 5.39 -1.75
C ASN A 27 18.09 5.03 -3.23
N ARG A 28 18.57 5.87 -4.16
CA ARG A 28 18.57 5.55 -5.60
C ARG A 28 19.39 4.30 -5.91
N HIS A 29 20.57 4.18 -5.31
CA HIS A 29 21.39 2.99 -5.50
C HIS A 29 20.68 1.73 -4.97
N LYS A 30 20.08 1.81 -3.78
CA LYS A 30 19.28 0.71 -3.23
C LYS A 30 18.10 0.33 -4.13
N HIS A 31 17.38 1.33 -4.66
CA HIS A 31 16.30 1.14 -5.66
C HIS A 31 16.77 0.35 -6.86
N LEU A 32 17.91 0.75 -7.43
CA LEU A 32 18.46 0.12 -8.61
C LEU A 32 18.90 -1.32 -8.35
N GLU A 33 19.59 -1.58 -7.24
CA GLU A 33 20.04 -2.92 -6.87
C GLU A 33 18.86 -3.87 -6.60
N TRP A 34 17.83 -3.39 -5.90
CA TRP A 34 16.61 -4.16 -5.68
C TRP A 34 15.89 -4.47 -7.00
N ALA A 35 15.79 -3.50 -7.92
CA ALA A 35 15.12 -3.70 -9.20
C ALA A 35 15.86 -4.71 -10.09
N LYS A 36 17.21 -4.69 -10.08
CA LYS A 36 18.03 -5.70 -10.77
C LYS A 36 17.81 -7.10 -10.18
N ALA A 37 17.77 -7.21 -8.85
CA ALA A 37 17.58 -8.47 -8.15
C ALA A 37 16.18 -9.08 -8.36
N ASN A 38 15.17 -8.24 -8.62
CA ASN A 38 13.77 -8.65 -8.75
C ASN A 38 13.21 -8.56 -10.18
N GLY A 39 14.07 -8.34 -11.18
CA GLY A 39 13.62 -8.17 -12.58
C GLY A 39 12.89 -9.39 -13.15
N SER A 40 13.21 -10.60 -12.67
CA SER A 40 12.59 -11.87 -13.11
C SER A 40 11.61 -12.46 -12.09
N THR A 41 11.17 -11.68 -11.10
CA THR A 41 10.26 -12.15 -10.04
C THR A 41 8.86 -12.37 -10.59
N ASP A 42 8.24 -13.52 -10.28
CA ASP A 42 6.82 -13.74 -10.50
C ASP A 42 5.99 -13.06 -9.40
N TRP A 43 5.48 -11.87 -9.71
CA TRP A 43 4.74 -11.03 -8.76
C TRP A 43 3.38 -11.61 -8.34
N ARG A 44 2.81 -12.58 -9.09
CA ARG A 44 1.53 -13.19 -8.72
C ARG A 44 1.64 -14.14 -7.53
N GLY A 45 2.83 -14.69 -7.29
CA GLY A 45 3.13 -15.49 -6.09
C GLY A 45 3.51 -14.64 -4.86
N VAL A 46 3.58 -13.32 -4.99
CA VAL A 46 4.04 -12.43 -3.93
C VAL A 46 2.85 -11.87 -3.13
N LEU A 47 2.86 -12.10 -1.82
CA LEU A 47 1.92 -11.46 -0.91
C LEU A 47 2.43 -10.06 -0.52
N PHE A 48 1.73 -9.02 -0.97
CA PHE A 48 2.00 -7.64 -0.58
C PHE A 48 1.24 -7.31 0.72
N THR A 49 1.96 -6.82 1.73
CA THR A 49 1.38 -6.34 2.98
C THR A 49 1.92 -4.96 3.31
N ASP A 50 1.06 -4.08 3.82
CA ASP A 50 1.47 -2.80 4.39
C ASP A 50 0.67 -2.56 5.68
N GLU A 51 1.28 -1.85 6.61
CA GLU A 51 0.66 -1.51 7.88
C GLU A 51 0.55 0.00 8.05
N ALA A 52 -0.68 0.46 8.30
CA ALA A 52 -0.87 1.76 8.90
C ALA A 52 -0.56 1.68 10.41
N ALA A 53 0.70 1.95 10.77
CA ALA A 53 1.19 2.27 12.12
C ALA A 53 0.99 1.24 13.26
N VAL A 54 0.91 -0.07 13.00
CA VAL A 54 0.91 -1.08 14.08
C VAL A 54 1.72 -2.33 13.73
N GLU A 55 3.05 -2.22 13.71
CA GLU A 55 3.93 -3.39 13.57
C GLU A 55 4.05 -4.11 14.92
N ALA A 56 3.06 -4.93 15.21
CA ALA A 56 3.05 -5.76 16.42
C ALA A 56 4.05 -6.91 16.26
N ALA A 57 4.83 -7.20 17.32
CA ALA A 57 5.80 -8.31 17.36
C ALA A 57 5.21 -9.67 16.93
N ILE A 58 3.89 -9.84 17.13
CA ILE A 58 3.10 -11.00 16.73
C ILE A 58 3.16 -11.26 15.21
N CYS A 59 3.19 -10.21 14.39
CA CYS A 59 3.25 -10.33 12.93
C CYS A 59 4.57 -10.99 12.48
N LYS A 60 5.70 -10.64 13.12
CA LYS A 60 7.02 -11.22 12.81
C LYS A 60 7.10 -12.69 13.22
N GLN A 61 6.55 -13.03 14.39
CA GLN A 61 6.52 -14.39 14.91
C GLN A 61 5.70 -15.34 14.03
N ARG A 62 4.51 -14.91 13.60
CA ARG A 62 3.63 -15.73 12.75
C ARG A 62 4.18 -15.96 11.35
N ARG A 63 4.92 -14.99 10.77
CA ARG A 63 5.56 -15.18 9.46
C ARG A 63 6.59 -16.31 9.49
N ALA A 64 7.37 -16.39 10.57
CA ALA A 64 8.32 -17.49 10.77
C ALA A 64 7.60 -18.83 10.98
N GLU A 65 6.50 -18.84 11.73
CA GLU A 65 5.69 -20.04 11.99
C GLU A 65 5.09 -20.65 10.71
N TYR A 66 4.60 -19.80 9.79
CA TYR A 66 4.03 -20.25 8.51
C TYR A 66 5.06 -20.34 7.37
N ASN A 67 6.36 -20.22 7.67
CA ASN A 67 7.44 -20.29 6.69
C ASN A 67 7.28 -19.30 5.51
N ILE A 68 6.71 -18.12 5.78
CA ILE A 68 6.44 -17.09 4.78
C ILE A 68 7.76 -16.40 4.43
N GLN A 69 8.19 -16.52 3.17
CA GLN A 69 9.37 -15.81 2.67
C GLN A 69 9.06 -14.31 2.53
N THR A 70 9.68 -13.50 3.38
CA THR A 70 9.61 -12.03 3.29
C THR A 70 10.71 -11.49 2.38
N GLN A 71 10.32 -10.65 1.43
CA GLN A 71 11.26 -9.82 0.69
C GLN A 71 11.57 -8.52 1.47
N GLU A 72 12.83 -8.08 1.40
CA GLU A 72 13.22 -6.80 1.99
C GLU A 72 12.62 -5.65 1.16
N HIS A 73 11.69 -4.91 1.77
CA HIS A 73 11.11 -3.72 1.15
C HIS A 73 12.01 -2.50 1.43
N LEU A 74 12.35 -1.77 0.38
CA LEU A 74 13.20 -0.58 0.50
C LEU A 74 12.47 0.54 1.25
N GLN A 75 13.01 0.95 2.39
CA GLN A 75 12.51 2.11 3.15
C GLN A 75 12.35 3.34 2.23
N ALA A 76 11.22 4.04 2.36
CA ALA A 76 10.82 5.20 1.55
C ALA A 76 10.52 4.92 0.06
N SER A 77 10.08 3.70 -0.26
CA SER A 77 9.72 3.29 -1.64
C SER A 77 8.25 2.85 -1.78
N PRO A 78 7.28 3.70 -1.40
CA PRO A 78 5.85 3.37 -1.54
C PRO A 78 5.44 3.17 -3.00
N ASP A 79 6.29 3.61 -3.91
CA ASP A 79 6.20 3.37 -5.33
C ASP A 79 6.27 1.87 -5.69
N LEU A 80 7.12 1.13 -4.99
CA LEU A 80 7.28 -0.31 -5.18
C LEU A 80 6.36 -1.16 -4.28
N ASN A 81 5.40 -0.52 -3.61
CA ASN A 81 4.36 -1.22 -2.86
C ASN A 81 3.00 -1.04 -3.54
N PRO A 82 2.53 -2.04 -4.31
CA PRO A 82 1.34 -1.90 -5.14
C PRO A 82 0.05 -1.82 -4.29
N ILE A 83 0.09 -2.20 -3.01
CA ILE A 83 -1.09 -2.15 -2.12
C ILE A 83 -1.63 -0.73 -1.90
N GLU A 84 -0.80 0.31 -2.06
CA GLU A 84 -1.24 1.70 -2.02
C GLU A 84 -2.32 1.99 -3.07
N ASN A 85 -2.24 1.37 -4.25
CA ASN A 85 -3.26 1.48 -5.28
C ASN A 85 -4.58 0.85 -4.81
N ILE A 86 -4.53 -0.29 -4.11
CA ILE A 86 -5.72 -0.93 -3.52
C ILE A 86 -6.30 -0.06 -2.39
N TRP A 87 -5.45 0.57 -1.58
CA TRP A 87 -5.92 1.53 -0.57
C TRP A 87 -6.63 2.73 -1.20
N HIS A 88 -6.18 3.21 -2.35
CA HIS A 88 -6.87 4.25 -3.10
C HIS A 88 -8.25 3.79 -3.59
N VAL A 89 -8.36 2.60 -4.18
CA VAL A 89 -9.64 2.00 -4.59
C VAL A 89 -10.57 1.84 -3.40
N PHE A 90 -10.07 1.26 -2.31
CA PHE A 90 -10.82 1.04 -1.07
C PHE A 90 -11.39 2.34 -0.49
N LYS A 91 -10.56 3.38 -0.35
CA LYS A 91 -10.99 4.69 0.18
C LYS A 91 -12.04 5.35 -0.73
N ASN A 92 -11.91 5.19 -2.05
CA ASN A 92 -12.89 5.71 -3.00
C ASN A 92 -14.24 4.98 -2.88
N LEU A 93 -14.24 3.66 -2.76
CA LEU A 93 -15.46 2.86 -2.56
C LEU A 93 -16.13 3.19 -1.22
N LEU A 94 -15.35 3.25 -0.14
CA LEU A 94 -15.83 3.64 1.18
C LEU A 94 -16.41 5.07 1.18
N GLY A 95 -15.78 5.99 0.45
CA GLY A 95 -16.24 7.37 0.29
C GLY A 95 -17.51 7.52 -0.54
N LYS A 96 -17.85 6.55 -1.41
CA LYS A 96 -19.06 6.52 -2.24
C LYS A 96 -20.28 5.96 -1.51
N ARG A 97 -20.13 5.42 -0.29
CA ARG A 97 -21.26 4.91 0.49
C ARG A 97 -22.29 6.02 0.76
N LEU A 98 -23.56 5.69 0.55
CA LEU A 98 -24.69 6.59 0.84
C LEU A 98 -24.77 6.89 2.34
N THR A 99 -24.53 5.88 3.18
CA THR A 99 -24.50 5.99 4.63
C THR A 99 -23.09 6.31 5.11
N VAL A 100 -22.94 7.47 5.74
CA VAL A 100 -21.66 7.93 6.29
C VAL A 100 -21.54 7.42 7.73
N PRO A 101 -20.51 6.61 8.05
CA PRO A 101 -20.27 6.15 9.41
C PRO A 101 -20.06 7.33 10.35
N LYS A 102 -20.72 7.30 11.52
CA LYS A 102 -20.62 8.34 12.55
C LYS A 102 -19.79 7.90 13.74
N THR A 103 -19.62 6.59 13.93
CA THR A 103 -18.83 6.00 15.01
C THR A 103 -17.68 5.15 14.46
N ARG A 104 -16.69 4.85 15.32
CA ARG A 104 -15.56 3.99 14.96
C ARG A 104 -16.02 2.59 14.54
N ASP A 105 -17.00 2.04 15.24
CA ASP A 105 -17.46 0.68 14.99
C ASP A 105 -18.31 0.58 13.71
N GLU A 106 -19.11 1.62 13.40
CA GLU A 106 -19.76 1.74 12.10
C GLU A 106 -18.75 1.86 10.96
N LEU A 107 -17.66 2.61 11.17
CA LEU A 107 -16.60 2.76 10.19
C LEU A 107 -15.89 1.42 9.95
N ALA A 108 -15.59 0.68 11.02
CA ALA A 108 -14.97 -0.64 10.93
C ALA A 108 -15.85 -1.63 10.17
N ARG A 109 -17.15 -1.71 10.49
CA ARG A 109 -18.10 -2.57 9.77
C ARG A 109 -18.23 -2.19 8.30
N ALA A 110 -18.34 -0.89 8.00
CA ALA A 110 -18.41 -0.41 6.62
C ALA A 110 -17.12 -0.70 5.83
N ALA A 111 -15.96 -0.59 6.49
CA ALA A 111 -14.67 -0.93 5.91
C ALA A 111 -14.59 -2.43 5.59
N GLU A 112 -14.95 -3.29 6.53
CA GLU A 112 -14.97 -4.74 6.35
C GLU A 112 -15.93 -5.17 5.24
N GLU A 113 -17.14 -4.61 5.20
CA GLU A 113 -18.12 -4.87 4.16
C GLU A 113 -17.59 -4.50 2.77
N VAL A 114 -17.04 -3.29 2.60
CA VAL A 114 -16.46 -2.86 1.32
C VAL A 114 -15.30 -3.76 0.90
N TRP A 115 -14.42 -4.10 1.84
CA TRP A 115 -13.27 -4.96 1.56
C TRP A 115 -13.71 -6.35 1.09
N ASN A 116 -14.69 -6.96 1.76
CA ASN A 116 -15.12 -8.32 1.49
C ASN A 116 -16.08 -8.44 0.29
N THR A 117 -16.80 -7.37 -0.07
CA THR A 117 -17.87 -7.45 -1.09
C THR A 117 -17.58 -6.67 -2.38
N GLN A 118 -16.77 -5.62 -2.32
CA GLN A 118 -16.56 -4.71 -3.47
C GLN A 118 -15.14 -4.76 -4.03
N ILE A 119 -14.15 -5.14 -3.23
CA ILE A 119 -12.79 -5.36 -3.75
C ILE A 119 -12.72 -6.77 -4.32
N THR A 120 -12.69 -6.83 -5.65
CA THR A 120 -12.61 -8.07 -6.43
C THR A 120 -11.21 -8.27 -7.01
N LEU A 121 -10.95 -9.47 -7.54
CA LEU A 121 -9.70 -9.78 -8.26
C LEU A 121 -9.48 -8.87 -9.48
N GLU A 122 -10.53 -8.31 -10.07
CA GLU A 122 -10.42 -7.33 -11.16
C GLU A 122 -9.75 -6.02 -10.73
N HIS A 123 -9.83 -5.66 -9.45
CA HIS A 123 -9.09 -4.54 -8.89
C HIS A 123 -7.66 -4.92 -8.50
N ILE A 124 -7.46 -6.17 -8.07
CA ILE A 124 -6.18 -6.65 -7.51
C ILE A 124 -5.19 -7.05 -8.62
N ASN A 125 -5.63 -7.81 -9.62
CA ASN A 125 -4.75 -8.36 -10.66
C ASN A 125 -4.02 -7.27 -11.45
N PRO A 126 -4.67 -6.19 -11.94
CA PRO A 126 -3.95 -5.13 -12.67
C PRO A 126 -2.89 -4.43 -11.81
N VAL A 127 -3.11 -4.37 -10.50
CA VAL A 127 -2.19 -3.76 -9.55
C VAL A 127 -0.95 -4.64 -9.36
N ILE A 128 -1.12 -5.96 -9.27
CA ILE A 128 -0.02 -6.94 -9.25
C ILE A 128 0.72 -6.92 -10.59
N ASP A 129 0.00 -6.98 -11.71
CA ASP A 129 0.58 -7.01 -13.07
C ASP A 129 1.38 -5.73 -13.37
N SER A 130 1.05 -4.61 -12.72
CA SER A 130 1.82 -3.37 -12.85
C SER A 130 3.24 -3.46 -12.28
N MET A 131 3.55 -4.44 -11.42
CA MET A 131 4.85 -4.53 -10.73
C MET A 131 6.02 -4.74 -11.68
N GLU A 132 5.85 -5.58 -12.70
CA GLU A 132 6.88 -5.80 -13.72
C GLU A 132 7.26 -4.48 -14.40
N HIS A 133 6.25 -3.71 -14.81
CA HIS A 133 6.46 -2.40 -15.42
C HIS A 133 7.06 -1.36 -14.44
N ARG A 134 6.69 -1.40 -13.16
CA ARG A 134 7.30 -0.52 -12.13
C ARG A 134 8.79 -0.79 -12.00
N VAL A 135 9.17 -2.06 -11.92
CA VAL A 135 10.58 -2.49 -11.82
C VAL A 135 11.36 -2.02 -13.05
N GLU A 136 10.81 -2.21 -14.25
CA GLU A 136 11.41 -1.73 -15.50
C GLU A 136 11.63 -0.21 -15.50
N GLN A 137 10.66 0.56 -15.01
CA GLN A 137 10.83 2.00 -14.90
C GLN A 137 11.93 2.40 -13.89
N VAL A 138 12.10 1.66 -12.77
CA VAL A 138 13.20 1.90 -11.83
C VAL A 138 14.55 1.66 -12.50
N LEU A 139 14.65 0.58 -13.27
CA LEU A 139 15.86 0.25 -14.04
C LEU A 139 16.17 1.36 -15.04
N THR A 140 15.18 1.77 -15.82
CA THR A 140 15.31 2.83 -16.86
C THR A 140 15.72 4.17 -16.24
N LYS A 141 15.20 4.50 -15.06
CA LYS A 141 15.51 5.75 -14.35
C LYS A 141 16.74 5.65 -13.45
N GLN A 142 17.49 4.54 -13.48
CA GLN A 142 18.64 4.29 -12.62
C GLN A 142 18.33 4.56 -11.13
N GLY A 143 17.26 3.94 -10.63
CA GLY A 143 16.81 4.12 -9.25
C GLY A 143 16.13 5.46 -8.96
N GLY A 144 15.76 6.21 -10.00
CA GLY A 144 15.02 7.47 -9.86
C GLY A 144 13.53 7.26 -9.53
N PRO A 145 12.83 8.33 -9.09
CA PRO A 145 11.44 8.24 -8.66
C PRO A 145 10.50 7.81 -9.80
N LEU A 146 9.57 6.93 -9.46
CA LEU A 146 8.44 6.58 -10.28
C LEU A 146 7.34 7.66 -10.16
N LYS A 147 6.67 7.97 -11.27
CA LYS A 147 5.50 8.87 -11.25
C LYS A 147 4.26 8.01 -11.01
N TYR A 148 3.49 8.36 -9.99
CA TYR A 148 2.19 7.77 -9.65
C TYR A 148 1.09 8.78 -9.90
#